data_AF-A0A3D0ZZS5-F1
#
_entry.id   AF-A0A3D0ZZS5-F1
#
_cell.length_a   1.000
_cell.length_b   1.000
_cell.length_c   1.000
_cell.angle_alpha   90.00
_cell.angle_beta   90.00
_cell.angle_gamma   90.00
#
_symmetry.space_group_name_H-M   'P 1'
#
loop_
_entity.id
_entity.type
_entity.pdbx_description
1 polymer ?
#
loop_
_entity_poly.entity_id
_entity_poly.type
_entity_poly.pdbx_seq_one_letter_code
_entity_poly.pdbx_strand_id
1 'polypeptide(L)' 'DPAVPTRIQVYELWEDSDSLAAHFKHPNYEQMVALLGQAGIKESINQAYLTERSEPVYGPNGERKEVFFAD' A
#
# COMPACT_ATOMS: atom_id res chain seq x y z
N ASP A 1 -6.68 -3.22 -16.20
CA ASP A 1 -5.37 -2.96 -15.60
C ASP A 1 -4.52 -2.20 -16.60
N PRO A 2 -4.37 -0.87 -16.49
CA PRO A 2 -3.45 -0.13 -17.31
C PRO A 2 -2.03 -0.33 -16.79
N ALA A 3 -1.36 -1.38 -17.29
CA ALA A 3 0.04 -1.63 -16.97
C ALA A 3 0.92 -0.57 -17.64
N VAL A 4 1.69 0.16 -16.83
CA VAL A 4 2.77 1.04 -17.31
C VAL A 4 4.08 0.29 -17.05
N PRO A 5 4.86 -0.08 -18.10
CA PRO A 5 5.95 -1.06 -17.99
C PRO A 5 7.00 -0.82 -16.90
N THR A 6 7.21 0.43 -16.48
CA THR A 6 8.23 0.82 -15.50
C THR A 6 7.64 1.40 -14.22
N ARG A 7 6.31 1.33 -14.02
CA ARG A 7 5.65 1.85 -12.84
C ARG A 7 5.49 0.75 -11.81
N ILE A 8 5.96 1.03 -10.59
CA ILE A 8 5.71 0.21 -9.41
C ILE A 8 4.69 0.96 -8.57
N GLN A 9 3.63 0.28 -8.15
CA GLN A 9 2.67 0.79 -7.19
C GLN A 9 2.77 -0.05 -5.92
N VAL A 10 3.06 0.61 -4.80
CA VAL A 10 3.08 0.00 -3.47
C VAL A 10 1.83 0.46 -2.73
N TYR A 11 1.17 -0.47 -2.05
CA TYR A 11 0.08 -0.20 -1.12
C TYR A 11 0.44 -0.81 0.23
N GLU A 12 0.39 0.02 1.26
CA GLU A 12 0.64 -0.39 2.63
C GLU A 12 -0.61 -0.11 3.45
N LEU A 13 -1.10 -1.14 4.14
CA LEU A 13 -2.23 -1.01 5.05
C LEU A 13 -1.68 -0.87 6.47
N TRP A 14 -2.12 0.19 7.13
CA TRP A 14 -1.71 0.52 8.50
C TRP A 14 -2.92 0.48 9.42
N GLU A 15 -2.73 -0.06 10.62
CA GLU A 15 -3.78 -0.12 11.65
C GLU A 15 -4.15 1.28 12.14
N ASP A 16 -3.14 2.13 12.36
CA ASP A 16 -3.32 3.52 12.80
C ASP A 16 -2.18 4.43 12.33
N SER A 17 -2.36 5.74 12.58
CA SER A 17 -1.39 6.77 12.20
C SER A 17 -0.09 6.70 13.02
N ASP A 18 -0.15 6.24 14.27
CA ASP A 18 1.01 6.15 15.15
C ASP A 18 1.96 5.04 14.68
N SER A 19 1.41 3.92 14.23
CA SER A 19 2.15 2.80 13.64
C SER A 19 2.88 3.21 12.37
N LEU A 20 2.22 3.97 11.48
CA LEU A 20 2.86 4.54 10.29
C LEU A 20 3.96 5.54 10.66
N ALA A 21 3.72 6.41 11.64
CA ALA A 21 4.74 7.35 12.09
C ALA A 21 5.95 6.67 12.74
N ALA A 22 5.73 5.56 13.46
CA ALA A 22 6.79 4.74 14.04
C ALA A 22 7.60 4.00 12.96
N HIS A 23 6.94 3.52 11.90
CA HIS A 23 7.58 2.85 10.78
C HIS A 23 8.72 3.67 10.17
N PHE A 24 8.51 4.97 9.96
CA PHE A 24 9.53 5.87 9.38
C PHE A 24 10.78 6.04 10.25
N LYS A 25 10.71 5.70 11.54
CA LYS A 25 11.83 5.80 12.48
C LYS A 25 12.59 4.47 12.61
N HIS A 26 12.13 3.41 11.97
CA HIS A 26 12.71 2.08 12.11
C HIS A 26 13.93 1.91 11.19
N PRO A 27 15.05 1.31 11.65
CA PRO A 27 16.27 1.15 10.82
C PRO A 27 16.03 0.42 9.49
N ASN A 28 15.08 -0.51 9.45
CA ASN A 28 14.73 -1.21 8.22
C ASN A 28 14.11 -0.29 7.16
N TYR A 29 13.35 0.74 7.57
CA TYR A 29 12.81 1.73 6.65
C TYR A 29 13.94 2.54 6.01
N GLU A 30 14.88 3.02 6.82
CA GLU A 30 16.05 3.76 6.34
C GLU A 30 16.89 2.94 5.36
N GLN A 31 17.14 1.67 5.67
CA GLN A 31 17.89 0.76 4.79
C GLN A 31 17.15 0.48 3.49
N MET A 32 15.82 0.33 3.54
CA MET A 32 14.98 0.16 2.35
C MET A 32 15.04 1.41 1.45
N VAL A 33 14.92 2.61 2.01
CA VAL A 33 15.03 3.87 1.25
C VAL A 33 16.40 3.98 0.59
N ALA A 34 17.48 3.67 1.31
CA ALA A 34 18.83 3.71 0.76
C ALA A 34 19.02 2.74 -0.41
N LEU A 35 18.46 1.52 -0.31
CA LEU A 35 18.50 0.53 -1.38
C LEU A 35 17.71 0.98 -2.61
N LEU A 36 16.49 1.48 -2.43
CA LEU A 36 15.66 1.97 -3.54
C LEU A 36 16.26 3.19 -4.23
N GLY A 37 16.93 4.07 -3.47
CA GLY A 37 17.65 5.21 -4.03
C GLY A 37 18.76 4.83 -5.02
N GLN A 38 19.29 3.61 -4.91
CA GLN A 38 20.32 3.09 -5.82
C GLN A 38 19.73 2.39 -7.07
N ALA A 39 18.41 2.17 -7.11
CA ALA A 39 17.76 1.40 -8.18
C ALA A 39 17.41 2.21 -9.45
N GLY A 40 17.86 3.47 -9.55
CA GLY A 40 17.59 4.31 -10.72
C GLY A 40 16.15 4.83 -10.83
N ILE A 41 15.39 4.79 -9.73
CA ILE A 41 14.04 5.38 -9.62
C ILE A 41 14.10 6.86 -9.98
N LYS A 42 13.22 7.30 -10.89
CA LYS A 42 13.19 8.68 -11.40
C LYS A 42 12.32 9.62 -10.58
N GLU A 43 11.26 9.08 -10.01
CA GLU A 43 10.26 9.83 -9.26
C GLU A 43 9.56 8.88 -8.28
N SER A 44 9.13 9.41 -7.14
CA SER A 44 8.25 8.74 -6.19
C SER A 44 7.16 9.72 -5.75
N ILE A 45 5.91 9.27 -5.80
CA ILE A 45 4.75 10.02 -5.32
C ILE A 45 4.16 9.22 -4.17
N ASN A 46 4.20 9.79 -2.96
CA ASN A 46 3.72 9.15 -1.74
C ASN A 46 2.46 9.86 -1.26
N GLN A 47 1.42 9.10 -0.95
CA GLN A 47 0.11 9.61 -0.53
C GLN A 47 -0.44 8.72 0.59
N ALA A 48 -1.04 9.33 1.60
CA ALA A 48 -1.80 8.62 2.63
C ALA A 48 -3.30 8.82 2.36
N TYR A 49 -4.07 7.73 2.37
CA TYR A 49 -5.52 7.77 2.23
C TYR A 49 -6.14 7.25 3.52
N LEU A 50 -7.02 8.05 4.13
CA LEU A 50 -7.84 7.60 5.23
C LEU A 50 -9.02 6.79 4.65
N THR A 51 -9.14 5.52 5.03
CA THR A 51 -10.25 4.68 4.59
C THR A 51 -11.34 4.60 5.66
N GLU A 52 -12.58 4.84 5.28
CA GLU A 52 -13.74 4.71 6.17
C GLU A 52 -14.33 3.28 6.17
N ARG A 53 -14.12 2.53 5.08
CA ARG A 53 -14.64 1.16 4.89
C ARG A 53 -13.62 0.30 4.16
N SER A 54 -13.45 -0.93 4.61
CA SER A 54 -12.72 -1.98 3.89
C SER A 54 -13.47 -3.30 4.04
N GLU A 55 -13.43 -4.14 3.01
CA GLU A 55 -14.04 -5.47 3.06
C GLU A 55 -13.29 -6.43 2.13
N PRO A 56 -13.35 -7.75 2.41
CA PRO A 56 -12.71 -8.75 1.56
C PRO A 56 -13.27 -8.76 0.14
N VAL A 57 -12.43 -9.16 -0.82
CA VAL A 57 -12.85 -9.44 -2.20
C VAL A 57 -13.50 -10.81 -2.35
N TYR A 58 -13.12 -11.74 -1.48
CA TYR A 58 -13.63 -13.10 -1.46
C TYR A 58 -14.55 -13.33 -0.27
N GLY A 59 -15.60 -14.12 -0.47
CA GLY A 59 -16.43 -14.62 0.62
C GLY A 59 -15.77 -15.76 1.40
N PRO A 60 -16.43 -16.28 2.44
CA PRO A 60 -15.87 -17.28 3.35
C PRO A 60 -15.42 -18.58 2.67
N ASN A 61 -15.97 -18.92 1.51
CA ASN A 61 -15.62 -20.14 0.75
C ASN A 61 -14.71 -19.84 -0.45
N GLY A 62 -14.14 -18.64 -0.54
CA GLY A 62 -13.26 -18.23 -1.64
C GLY A 62 -14.00 -17.77 -2.90
N GLU A 63 -15.32 -17.65 -2.85
CA GLU A 63 -16.12 -17.11 -3.94
C GLU A 63 -15.83 -15.62 -4.15
N ARG A 64 -15.77 -15.18 -5.41
CA ARG A 64 -15.62 -13.77 -5.74
C ARG A 64 -16.92 -13.05 -5.42
N LYS A 65 -16.85 -11.95 -4.68
CA LYS A 65 -18.02 -11.08 -4.48
C LYS A 65 -18.35 -10.31 -5.76
N GLU A 66 -19.63 -10.13 -6.01
CA GLU A 66 -20.14 -9.32 -7.13
C GLU A 66 -20.65 -7.94 -6.69
N VAL A 67 -20.98 -7.80 -5.40
CA VAL A 67 -21.44 -6.56 -4.78
C VAL A 67 -20.49 -6.19 -3.65
N PHE A 68 -20.14 -4.91 -3.60
CA PHE A 68 -19.23 -4.36 -2.59
C PHE A 68 -19.87 -3.21 -1.85
N PHE A 69 -19.63 -3.12 -0.55
CA PHE A 69 -20.05 -2.01 0.31
C PHE A 69 -21.55 -1.73 0.29
N ALA A 70 -22.39 -2.74 0.07
CA ALA A 70 -23.85 -2.61 0.21
C ALA A 70 -24.20 -2.11 1.62
N ASP A 71 -25.26 -1.30 1.70
CA ASP A 71 -25.77 -0.70 2.94
C ASP A 71 -26.49 -1.71 3.84
#